data_AF-S8ANS4-F1
#
_entry.id   AF-S8ANS4-F1
#
_cell.length_a   1.000
_cell.length_b   1.000
_cell.length_c   1.000
_cell.angle_alpha   90.00
_cell.angle_beta   90.00
_cell.angle_gamma   90.00
#
_symmetry.space_group_name_H-M   'P 1'
#
loop_
_entity.id
_entity.type
_entity.pdbx_description
1 polymer ?
#
loop_
_entity_poly.entity_id
_entity_poly.type
_entity_poly.pdbx_seq_one_letter_code
_entity_poly.pdbx_strand_id
1 'polypeptide(L)'
;MNRLFGSKSTAPKPSLDDAISKIDTRVSSLDVKITQLNAELGTYQTKMSKMRDGPAKNSIKSKALSVLQRRKQYETQRDQLMNQSWNMEQANMTVDNLKNVMTTVDALKTTNQALKKQYGKIDIDKIEQLQDEMADLLEVGNEINESISRAYSVPDDVDEAELDAELEALGAEVEAGWGESNMESEGIPGFLQEELPSFIDGTKTEAPAVKEAAS
;
A
#
# COMPACT_ATOMS: atom_id res chain seq x y z
N MET A 1 28.74 42.09 -3.83
CA MET A 1 28.71 41.07 -4.90
C MET A 1 27.61 40.06 -4.59
N ASN A 2 26.89 39.66 -5.65
CA ASN A 2 25.89 38.58 -5.79
C ASN A 2 24.58 38.61 -4.99
N ARG A 3 23.62 39.39 -5.51
CA ARG A 3 22.17 39.12 -5.40
C ARG A 3 21.77 38.37 -6.67
N LEU A 4 21.67 37.03 -6.61
CA LEU A 4 21.42 36.18 -7.80
C LEU A 4 20.23 35.23 -7.70
N PHE A 5 19.38 35.31 -6.67
CA PHE A 5 18.16 34.48 -6.63
C PHE A 5 16.95 35.31 -6.18
N GLY A 6 16.34 35.96 -7.18
CA GLY A 6 15.05 36.62 -7.08
C GLY A 6 13.89 35.64 -7.32
N SER A 7 12.75 36.01 -6.73
CA SER A 7 11.44 35.34 -6.72
C SER A 7 11.30 34.16 -5.76
N LYS A 8 10.42 34.32 -4.76
CA LYS A 8 9.76 33.18 -4.10
C LYS A 8 9.03 32.44 -5.21
N SER A 9 9.45 31.21 -5.51
CA SER A 9 8.75 30.35 -6.46
C SER A 9 7.29 30.25 -6.03
N THR A 10 6.38 30.70 -6.90
CA THR A 10 4.93 30.49 -6.78
C THR A 10 4.51 29.10 -7.23
N ALA A 11 5.46 28.26 -7.65
CA ALA A 11 5.17 26.87 -7.95
C ALA A 11 4.79 26.14 -6.65
N PRO A 12 3.72 25.32 -6.66
CA PRO A 12 3.40 24.47 -5.53
C PRO A 12 4.64 23.64 -5.16
N LYS A 13 4.91 23.54 -3.86
CA LYS A 13 5.99 22.67 -3.38
C LYS A 13 5.65 21.24 -3.83
N PRO A 14 6.61 20.51 -4.44
CA PRO A 14 6.35 19.16 -4.91
C PRO A 14 5.83 18.30 -3.76
N SER A 15 4.68 17.64 -3.96
CA SER A 15 4.13 16.68 -3.01
C SER A 15 4.81 15.31 -3.17
N LEU A 16 4.62 14.43 -2.18
CA LEU A 16 5.00 13.02 -2.32
C LEU A 16 4.27 12.38 -3.50
N ASP A 17 2.97 12.69 -3.68
CA ASP A 17 2.15 12.20 -4.80
C ASP A 17 2.70 12.61 -6.17
N ASP A 18 3.15 13.86 -6.32
CA ASP A 18 3.74 14.37 -7.56
C ASP A 18 5.04 13.62 -7.90
N ALA A 19 5.81 13.28 -6.87
CA ALA A 19 7.08 12.58 -7.03
C ALA A 19 6.87 11.08 -7.32
N ILE A 20 5.92 10.42 -6.66
CA ILE A 20 5.47 9.04 -6.96
C ILE A 20 5.02 8.97 -8.43
N SER A 21 4.11 9.87 -8.84
CA SER A 21 3.60 9.91 -10.22
C SER A 21 4.70 10.06 -11.28
N LYS A 22 5.75 10.84 -10.98
CA LYS A 22 6.92 11.00 -11.87
C LYS A 22 7.76 9.73 -11.94
N ILE A 23 7.93 9.04 -10.81
CA ILE A 23 8.63 7.75 -10.76
C ILE A 23 7.86 6.73 -11.61
N ASP A 24 6.54 6.64 -11.46
CA ASP A 24 5.70 5.69 -12.20
C ASP A 24 5.74 5.93 -13.72
N THR A 25 5.72 7.20 -14.13
CA THR A 25 5.89 7.57 -15.55
C THR A 25 7.24 7.10 -16.10
N ARG A 26 8.29 7.21 -15.28
CA ARG A 26 9.64 6.80 -15.66
C ARG A 26 9.80 5.28 -15.67
N VAL A 27 9.16 4.58 -14.73
CA VAL A 27 9.05 3.10 -14.71
C VAL A 27 8.36 2.63 -15.98
N SER A 28 7.20 3.19 -16.32
CA SER A 28 6.45 2.87 -17.56
C SER A 28 7.31 3.07 -18.81
N SER A 29 8.09 4.16 -18.85
CA SER A 29 9.01 4.44 -19.96
C SER A 29 10.15 3.42 -20.05
N LEU A 30 10.64 2.90 -18.91
CA LEU A 30 11.64 1.84 -18.88
C LEU A 30 11.04 0.50 -19.31
N ASP A 31 9.82 0.16 -18.92
CA ASP A 31 9.13 -1.07 -19.33
C ASP A 31 8.90 -1.11 -20.85
N VAL A 32 8.55 0.03 -21.47
CA VAL A 32 8.47 0.14 -22.93
C VAL A 32 9.83 -0.17 -23.59
N LYS A 33 10.94 0.38 -23.05
CA LYS A 33 12.29 0.09 -23.56
C LYS A 33 12.66 -1.38 -23.38
N ILE A 34 12.37 -1.96 -22.21
CA ILE A 34 12.63 -3.38 -21.94
C ILE A 34 11.86 -4.26 -22.92
N THR A 35 10.59 -3.93 -23.20
CA THR A 35 9.75 -4.63 -24.18
C THR A 35 10.33 -4.58 -25.59
N GLN A 36 10.80 -3.41 -26.03
CA GLN A 36 11.47 -3.26 -27.34
C GLN A 36 12.75 -4.10 -27.42
N LEU A 37 13.55 -4.14 -26.36
CA LEU A 37 14.76 -4.96 -26.29
C LEU A 37 14.45 -6.46 -26.28
N ASN A 38 13.38 -6.89 -25.60
CA ASN A 38 12.90 -8.26 -25.62
C ASN A 38 12.49 -8.69 -27.04
N ALA A 39 11.77 -7.83 -27.76
CA ALA A 39 11.44 -8.07 -29.16
C ALA A 39 12.71 -8.20 -30.02
N GLU A 40 13.69 -7.30 -29.87
CA GLU A 40 14.97 -7.37 -30.58
C GLU A 40 15.71 -8.69 -30.29
N LEU A 41 15.79 -9.10 -29.02
CA LEU A 41 16.39 -10.37 -28.59
C LEU A 41 15.69 -11.58 -29.22
N GLY A 42 14.36 -11.58 -29.27
CA GLY A 42 13.57 -12.61 -29.95
C GLY A 42 13.91 -12.74 -31.44
N THR A 43 14.19 -11.62 -32.12
CA THR A 43 14.64 -11.66 -33.52
C THR A 43 16.02 -12.30 -33.67
N TYR A 44 16.97 -12.01 -32.76
CA TYR A 44 18.29 -12.64 -32.79
C TYR A 44 18.22 -14.12 -32.47
N GLN A 45 17.40 -14.53 -31.50
CA GLN A 45 17.16 -15.94 -31.17
C GLN A 45 16.63 -16.70 -32.38
N THR A 46 15.62 -16.15 -33.08
CA THR A 46 15.03 -16.76 -34.28
C THR A 46 16.02 -16.85 -35.44
N LYS A 47 16.89 -15.84 -35.61
CA LYS A 47 17.95 -15.89 -36.63
C LYS A 47 18.98 -16.98 -36.30
N MET A 48 19.45 -17.03 -35.05
CA MET A 48 20.45 -18.01 -34.63
C MET A 48 19.94 -19.45 -34.66
N SER A 49 18.66 -19.70 -34.40
CA SER A 49 18.09 -21.05 -34.43
C SER A 49 18.07 -21.67 -35.83
N LYS A 50 18.04 -20.83 -36.88
CA LYS A 50 18.10 -21.24 -38.28
C LYS A 50 19.52 -21.36 -38.84
N MET A 51 20.53 -21.05 -38.02
CA MET A 51 21.93 -21.00 -38.44
C MET A 51 22.73 -22.18 -37.89
N ARG A 52 23.58 -22.75 -38.76
CA ARG A 52 24.65 -23.66 -38.35
C ARG A 52 25.68 -22.92 -37.49
N ASP A 53 26.33 -23.67 -36.62
CA ASP A 53 27.39 -23.13 -35.80
C ASP A 53 28.56 -22.67 -36.67
N GLY A 54 29.12 -21.50 -36.33
CA GLY A 54 30.20 -20.89 -37.07
C GLY A 54 30.31 -19.37 -36.86
N PRO A 55 31.27 -18.71 -37.55
CA PRO A 55 31.58 -17.30 -37.35
C PRO A 55 30.38 -16.36 -37.51
N ALA A 56 29.48 -16.65 -38.45
CA ALA A 56 28.27 -15.85 -38.67
C ALA A 56 27.30 -15.91 -37.48
N LYS A 57 27.08 -17.10 -36.90
CA LYS A 57 26.23 -17.27 -35.71
C LYS A 57 26.85 -16.61 -34.49
N ASN A 58 28.18 -16.71 -34.34
CA ASN A 58 28.92 -16.05 -33.25
C ASN A 58 28.80 -14.53 -33.31
N SER A 59 28.85 -13.93 -34.50
CA SER A 59 28.65 -12.48 -34.68
C SER A 59 27.27 -12.02 -34.18
N ILE A 60 26.22 -12.77 -34.49
CA ILE A 60 24.86 -12.48 -34.02
C ILE A 60 24.74 -12.69 -32.50
N LYS A 61 25.36 -13.74 -31.97
CA LYS A 61 25.41 -14.00 -30.52
C LYS A 61 26.04 -12.82 -29.78
N SER A 62 27.15 -12.27 -30.27
CA SER A 62 27.79 -11.09 -29.65
C SER A 62 26.86 -9.87 -29.65
N LYS A 63 26.12 -9.62 -30.74
CA LYS A 63 25.13 -8.54 -30.79
C LYS A 63 23.99 -8.76 -29.79
N ALA A 64 23.46 -9.98 -29.72
CA ALA A 64 22.41 -10.35 -28.76
C ALA A 64 22.88 -10.17 -27.31
N LEU A 65 24.13 -10.51 -26.99
CA LEU A 65 24.70 -10.29 -25.66
C LEU A 65 24.76 -8.80 -25.28
N SER A 66 25.16 -7.92 -26.20
CA SER A 66 25.15 -6.47 -25.95
C SER A 66 23.73 -5.93 -25.68
N VAL A 67 22.73 -6.43 -26.42
CA VAL A 67 21.32 -6.06 -26.20
C VAL A 67 20.80 -6.58 -24.87
N LEU A 68 21.14 -7.82 -24.50
CA LEU A 68 20.78 -8.40 -23.21
C LEU A 68 21.39 -7.61 -22.04
N GLN A 69 22.65 -7.19 -22.15
CA GLN A 69 23.29 -6.36 -21.13
C GLN A 69 22.57 -5.02 -20.94
N ARG A 70 22.20 -4.35 -22.04
CA ARG A 70 21.40 -3.11 -22.00
C ARG A 70 20.02 -3.34 -21.38
N ARG A 71 19.37 -4.47 -21.69
CA ARG A 71 18.07 -4.83 -21.09
C ARG A 71 18.20 -4.99 -19.57
N LYS A 72 19.18 -5.77 -19.11
CA LYS A 72 19.44 -5.97 -17.67
C LYS A 72 19.71 -4.65 -16.95
N GLN A 73 20.45 -3.74 -17.58
CA GLN A 73 20.68 -2.42 -17.00
C GLN A 73 19.39 -1.62 -16.80
N TYR A 74 18.45 -1.68 -17.76
CA TYR A 74 17.15 -1.03 -17.59
C TYR A 74 16.25 -1.74 -16.59
N GLU A 75 16.27 -3.07 -16.52
CA GLU A 75 15.58 -3.85 -15.47
C GLU A 75 16.05 -3.38 -14.08
N THR A 76 17.36 -3.35 -13.83
CA THR A 76 17.90 -2.84 -12.56
C THR A 76 17.48 -1.40 -12.25
N GLN A 77 17.50 -0.50 -13.24
CA GLN A 77 17.05 0.88 -13.04
C GLN A 77 15.55 0.97 -12.72
N ARG A 78 14.74 0.13 -13.36
CA ARG A 78 13.29 0.05 -13.15
C ARG A 78 13.01 -0.44 -11.73
N ASP A 79 13.67 -1.51 -11.30
CA ASP A 79 13.48 -2.11 -9.98
C ASP A 79 13.91 -1.14 -8.85
N GLN A 80 15.02 -0.42 -9.05
CA GLN A 80 15.45 0.64 -8.12
C GLN A 80 14.42 1.77 -7.99
N LEU A 81 13.78 2.15 -9.10
CA LEU A 81 12.74 3.19 -9.10
C LEU A 81 11.45 2.68 -8.45
N MET A 82 11.05 1.43 -8.68
CA MET A 82 9.90 0.82 -8.01
C MET A 82 10.11 0.79 -6.49
N ASN A 83 11.30 0.40 -6.03
CA ASN A 83 11.63 0.45 -4.60
C ASN A 83 11.58 1.88 -4.03
N GLN A 84 11.99 2.89 -4.80
CA GLN A 84 11.84 4.29 -4.40
C GLN A 84 10.38 4.71 -4.32
N SER A 85 9.54 4.34 -5.29
CA SER A 85 8.10 4.60 -5.28
C SER A 85 7.45 4.00 -4.03
N TRP A 86 7.73 2.73 -3.76
CA TRP A 86 7.19 2.04 -2.60
C TRP A 86 7.59 2.69 -1.27
N ASN A 87 8.86 3.05 -1.10
CA ASN A 87 9.30 3.77 0.11
C ASN A 87 8.58 5.13 0.27
N MET A 88 8.29 5.81 -0.84
CA MET A 88 7.54 7.07 -0.83
C MET A 88 6.06 6.86 -0.51
N GLU A 89 5.44 5.79 -1.00
CA GLU A 89 4.07 5.39 -0.65
C GLU A 89 3.95 5.11 0.85
N GLN A 90 4.91 4.37 1.43
CA GLN A 90 4.96 4.13 2.88
C GLN A 90 5.10 5.44 3.68
N ALA A 91 5.94 6.38 3.21
CA ALA A 91 6.06 7.70 3.81
C ALA A 91 4.74 8.49 3.71
N ASN A 92 4.00 8.35 2.60
CA ASN A 92 2.71 9.01 2.41
C ASN A 92 1.65 8.47 3.38
N MET A 93 1.59 7.15 3.56
CA MET A 93 0.72 6.52 4.57
C MET A 93 1.04 7.02 5.99
N THR A 94 2.33 7.17 6.30
CA THR A 94 2.78 7.74 7.59
C THR A 94 2.31 9.18 7.75
N VAL A 95 2.43 10.01 6.70
CA VAL A 95 1.94 11.40 6.70
C VAL A 95 0.43 11.46 6.95
N ASP A 96 -0.35 10.58 6.33
CA ASP A 96 -1.80 10.53 6.54
C ASP A 96 -2.17 10.10 7.96
N ASN A 97 -1.47 9.11 8.51
CA ASN A 97 -1.62 8.75 9.92
C ASN A 97 -1.30 9.94 10.85
N LEU A 98 -0.23 10.69 10.57
CA LEU A 98 0.13 11.88 11.34
C LEU A 98 -0.92 13.00 11.23
N LYS A 99 -1.59 13.17 10.08
CA LYS A 99 -2.72 14.11 9.94
C LYS A 99 -3.90 13.70 10.84
N ASN A 100 -4.18 12.40 10.96
CA ASN A 100 -5.24 11.89 11.83
C ASN A 100 -4.90 12.12 13.31
N VAL A 101 -3.64 11.90 13.70
CA VAL A 101 -3.14 12.22 15.05
C VAL A 101 -3.25 13.72 15.32
N MET A 102 -2.83 14.57 14.39
CA MET A 102 -2.94 16.03 14.53
C MET A 102 -4.39 16.46 14.73
N THR A 103 -5.32 15.92 13.94
CA THR A 103 -6.77 16.17 14.09
C THR A 103 -7.26 15.78 15.48
N THR A 104 -6.81 14.65 16.00
CA THR A 104 -7.13 14.19 17.36
C THR A 104 -6.57 15.15 18.41
N VAL A 105 -5.33 15.59 18.26
CA VAL A 105 -4.68 16.56 19.15
C VAL A 105 -5.42 17.90 19.14
N ASP A 106 -5.85 18.39 17.98
CA ASP A 106 -6.61 19.62 17.86
C ASP A 106 -8.00 19.49 18.52
N ALA A 107 -8.66 18.34 18.37
CA ALA A 107 -9.90 18.04 19.07
C ALA A 107 -9.70 18.00 20.60
N LEU A 108 -8.65 17.33 21.09
CA LEU A 108 -8.30 17.30 22.51
C LEU A 108 -8.01 18.69 23.06
N LYS A 109 -7.28 19.52 22.30
CA LYS A 109 -7.00 20.91 22.68
C LYS A 109 -8.28 21.73 22.79
N THR A 110 -9.18 21.58 21.84
CA THR A 110 -10.49 22.26 21.84
C THR A 110 -11.34 21.80 23.03
N THR A 111 -11.39 20.50 23.29
CA THR A 111 -12.08 19.91 24.43
C THR A 111 -11.48 20.39 25.75
N ASN A 112 -10.15 20.45 25.89
CA ASN A 112 -9.49 20.98 27.09
C ASN A 112 -9.86 22.45 27.34
N GLN A 113 -9.91 23.27 26.29
CA GLN A 113 -10.35 24.66 26.38
C GLN A 113 -11.83 24.79 26.79
N ALA A 114 -12.70 23.93 26.25
CA ALA A 114 -14.11 23.89 26.63
C ALA A 114 -14.30 23.43 28.09
N LEU A 115 -13.58 22.38 28.50
CA LEU A 115 -13.54 21.90 29.89
C LEU A 115 -13.07 23.00 30.84
N LYS A 116 -11.97 23.73 30.54
CA LYS A 116 -11.51 24.87 31.33
C LYS A 116 -12.56 25.99 31.47
N LYS A 117 -13.34 26.23 30.42
CA LYS A 117 -14.43 27.24 30.45
C LYS A 117 -15.65 26.77 31.24
N GLN A 118 -16.07 25.51 31.11
CA GLN A 118 -17.19 24.94 31.85
C GLN A 118 -16.88 24.70 33.33
N TYR A 119 -15.63 24.32 33.62
CA TYR A 119 -15.14 24.01 34.96
C TYR A 119 -14.26 25.11 35.56
N GLY A 120 -14.48 26.37 35.21
CA GLY A 120 -13.81 27.54 35.81
C GLY A 120 -14.05 27.75 37.32
N LYS A 121 -14.47 26.69 38.04
CA LYS A 121 -14.60 26.56 39.50
C LYS A 121 -14.06 25.23 40.06
N ILE A 122 -13.40 24.39 39.26
CA ILE A 122 -12.74 23.16 39.75
C ILE A 122 -11.27 23.46 39.97
N ASP A 123 -10.77 23.13 41.17
CA ASP A 123 -9.40 23.35 41.63
C ASP A 123 -8.37 22.86 40.59
N ILE A 124 -7.51 23.78 40.17
CA ILE A 124 -6.39 23.54 39.26
C ILE A 124 -5.49 22.41 39.78
N ASP A 125 -5.35 22.30 41.10
CA ASP A 125 -4.56 21.26 41.77
C ASP A 125 -5.04 19.84 41.42
N LYS A 126 -6.35 19.64 41.20
CA LYS A 126 -6.88 18.35 40.75
C LYS A 126 -6.64 18.09 39.27
N ILE A 127 -6.49 19.14 38.47
CA ILE A 127 -6.15 19.00 37.04
C ILE A 127 -4.66 18.68 36.88
N GLU A 128 -3.77 19.25 37.70
CA GLU A 128 -2.35 18.86 37.73
C GLU A 128 -2.20 17.39 38.14
N GLN A 129 -2.94 16.94 39.16
CA GLN A 129 -2.94 15.54 39.57
C GLN A 129 -3.46 14.59 38.47
N LEU A 130 -4.47 15.03 37.71
CA LEU A 130 -5.02 14.26 36.58
C LEU A 130 -4.09 14.30 35.35
N GLN A 131 -3.30 15.37 35.20
CA GLN A 131 -2.30 15.50 34.15
C GLN A 131 -1.08 14.61 34.42
N ASP A 132 -0.67 14.50 35.69
CA ASP A 132 0.34 13.56 36.16
C ASP A 132 -0.15 12.11 35.98
N GLU A 133 -1.37 11.78 36.39
CA GLU A 133 -1.97 10.46 36.12
C GLU A 133 -2.10 10.17 34.61
N MET A 134 -2.36 11.19 33.77
CA MET A 134 -2.39 11.03 32.31
C MET A 134 -1.00 10.81 31.72
N ALA A 135 0.04 11.44 32.28
CA ALA A 135 1.43 11.23 31.89
C ALA A 135 1.85 9.80 32.24
N ASP A 136 1.52 9.34 33.44
CA ASP A 136 1.74 7.97 33.90
C ASP A 136 0.96 6.97 33.02
N LEU A 137 -0.28 7.27 32.64
CA LEU A 137 -1.08 6.40 31.75
C LEU A 137 -0.57 6.38 30.30
N LEU A 138 -0.02 7.48 29.79
CA LEU A 138 0.63 7.53 28.49
C LEU A 138 1.97 6.77 28.51
N GLU A 139 2.70 6.82 29.63
CA GLU A 139 3.92 6.05 29.83
C GLU A 139 3.61 4.55 29.91
N VAL A 140 2.60 4.14 30.66
CA VAL A 140 2.08 2.76 30.67
C VAL A 140 1.55 2.36 29.29
N GLY A 141 0.90 3.26 28.56
CA GLY A 141 0.44 3.00 27.19
C GLY A 141 1.59 2.80 26.20
N ASN A 142 2.68 3.56 26.33
CA ASN A 142 3.91 3.36 25.56
C ASN A 142 4.63 2.07 25.97
N GLU A 143 4.65 1.74 27.27
CA GLU A 143 5.20 0.49 27.78
C GLU A 143 4.36 -0.73 27.33
N ILE A 144 3.04 -0.59 27.24
CA ILE A 144 2.15 -1.59 26.65
C ILE A 144 2.39 -1.70 25.14
N ASN A 145 2.57 -0.60 24.41
CA ASN A 145 2.86 -0.64 22.97
C ASN A 145 4.26 -1.22 22.67
N GLU A 146 5.24 -0.96 23.54
CA GLU A 146 6.58 -1.54 23.46
C GLU A 146 6.57 -3.02 23.89
N SER A 147 5.72 -3.40 24.85
CA SER A 147 5.47 -4.79 25.26
C SER A 147 4.73 -5.59 24.17
N ILE A 148 3.74 -4.97 23.51
CA ILE A 148 3.03 -5.52 22.36
C ILE A 148 3.98 -5.59 21.15
N SER A 149 4.84 -4.59 20.90
CA SER A 149 5.85 -4.64 19.82
C SER A 149 6.94 -5.67 20.08
N ARG A 150 7.29 -5.95 21.35
CA ARG A 150 8.11 -7.10 21.72
C ARG A 150 7.37 -8.42 21.53
N ALA A 151 6.06 -8.46 21.75
CA ALA A 151 5.21 -9.64 21.52
C ALA A 151 4.93 -9.91 20.02
N TYR A 152 5.01 -8.89 19.16
CA TYR A 152 4.89 -8.98 17.69
C TYR A 152 6.23 -8.85 16.96
N SER A 153 7.36 -8.82 17.68
CA SER A 153 8.65 -9.09 17.05
C SER A 153 8.57 -10.51 16.50
N VAL A 154 8.57 -10.64 15.18
CA VAL A 154 8.75 -11.93 14.52
C VAL A 154 10.01 -12.54 15.14
N PRO A 155 9.94 -13.74 15.75
CA PRO A 155 11.12 -14.36 16.34
C PRO A 155 12.23 -14.38 15.30
N ASP A 156 13.45 -13.98 15.68
CA ASP A 156 14.63 -14.08 14.80
C ASP A 156 14.94 -15.54 14.38
N ASP A 157 14.15 -16.50 14.88
CA ASP A 157 14.24 -17.94 14.68
C ASP A 157 13.13 -18.52 13.78
N VAL A 158 12.47 -17.72 12.93
CA VAL A 158 11.62 -18.29 11.86
C VAL A 158 12.53 -19.00 10.86
N ASP A 159 12.51 -20.34 10.87
CA ASP A 159 13.28 -21.16 9.93
C ASP A 159 12.69 -21.01 8.52
N GLU A 160 13.37 -20.24 7.66
CA GLU A 160 12.96 -20.00 6.27
C GLU A 160 12.69 -21.31 5.50
N ALA A 161 13.32 -22.44 5.90
CA ALA A 161 13.10 -23.74 5.28
C ALA A 161 11.76 -24.40 5.67
N GLU A 162 11.24 -24.14 6.88
CA GLU A 162 9.91 -24.59 7.31
C GLU A 162 8.82 -23.74 6.65
N LEU A 163 9.06 -22.43 6.51
CA LEU A 163 8.14 -21.50 5.85
C LEU A 163 8.00 -21.77 4.33
N ASP A 164 9.11 -22.05 3.64
CA ASP A 164 9.07 -22.42 2.22
C ASP A 164 8.34 -23.76 1.99
N ALA A 165 8.49 -24.73 2.90
CA ALA A 165 7.80 -26.02 2.83
C ALA A 165 6.28 -25.88 3.06
N GLU A 166 5.86 -25.02 3.98
CA GLU A 166 4.43 -24.71 4.19
C GLU A 166 3.84 -23.90 3.03
N LEU A 167 4.60 -22.98 2.43
CA LEU A 167 4.16 -22.19 1.27
C LEU A 167 3.97 -23.08 0.02
N GLU A 168 4.86 -24.04 -0.19
CA GLU A 168 4.76 -25.02 -1.28
C GLU A 168 3.57 -25.97 -1.08
N ALA A 169 3.31 -26.41 0.17
CA ALA A 169 2.13 -27.22 0.51
C ALA A 169 0.81 -26.48 0.28
N LEU A 170 0.74 -25.19 0.63
CA LEU A 170 -0.44 -24.34 0.40
C LEU A 170 -0.68 -24.08 -1.10
N GLY A 171 0.40 -23.85 -1.88
CA GLY A 171 0.34 -23.73 -3.33
C GLY A 171 -0.17 -25.01 -4.00
N ALA A 172 0.27 -26.17 -3.53
CA ALA A 172 -0.20 -27.48 -4.00
C ALA A 172 -1.66 -27.77 -3.61
N GLU A 173 -2.13 -27.34 -2.43
CA GLU A 173 -3.53 -27.46 -2.01
C GLU A 173 -4.46 -26.55 -2.85
N VAL A 174 -4.00 -25.34 -3.18
CA VAL A 174 -4.72 -24.43 -4.09
C VAL A 174 -4.70 -24.97 -5.52
N GLU A 175 -3.60 -25.52 -6.00
CA GLU A 175 -3.52 -26.09 -7.35
C GLU A 175 -4.36 -27.37 -7.49
N ALA A 176 -4.41 -28.22 -6.45
CA ALA A 176 -5.28 -29.39 -6.40
C ALA A 176 -6.78 -29.05 -6.20
N GLY A 177 -7.09 -27.95 -5.49
CA GLY A 177 -8.46 -27.50 -5.23
C GLY A 177 -9.07 -26.62 -6.34
N TRP A 178 -8.25 -25.95 -7.15
CA TRP A 178 -8.69 -25.04 -8.21
C TRP A 178 -8.40 -25.53 -9.64
N GLY A 179 -7.61 -26.60 -9.78
CA GLY A 179 -7.18 -27.15 -11.07
C GLY A 179 -8.11 -28.17 -11.73
N GLU A 180 -9.08 -28.74 -11.00
CA GLU A 180 -9.87 -29.88 -11.52
C GLU A 180 -11.40 -29.68 -11.56
N SER A 181 -11.93 -28.54 -11.08
CA SER A 181 -13.38 -28.27 -11.12
C SER A 181 -13.75 -26.85 -11.52
N ASN A 182 -13.11 -26.29 -12.55
CA ASN A 182 -13.61 -25.09 -13.23
C ASN A 182 -14.10 -25.37 -14.65
N MET A 183 -14.75 -26.52 -14.86
CA MET A 183 -15.73 -26.65 -15.95
C MET A 183 -17.12 -26.48 -15.34
N GLU A 184 -17.72 -25.35 -15.72
CA GLU A 184 -19.14 -25.00 -15.60
C GLU A 184 -19.61 -24.41 -14.26
N SER A 185 -19.75 -23.08 -14.29
CA SER A 185 -20.75 -22.29 -13.56
C SER A 185 -20.50 -21.97 -12.08
N GLU A 186 -20.50 -20.66 -11.79
CA GLU A 186 -20.90 -19.96 -10.56
C GLU A 186 -19.82 -19.15 -9.80
N GLY A 187 -19.99 -17.81 -9.82
CA GLY A 187 -19.88 -16.95 -8.63
C GLY A 187 -18.51 -16.37 -8.27
N ILE A 188 -18.30 -15.09 -8.56
CA ILE A 188 -17.27 -14.26 -7.88
C ILE A 188 -17.57 -14.22 -6.37
N PRO A 189 -16.57 -14.32 -5.46
CA PRO A 189 -16.76 -14.33 -4.01
C PRO A 189 -17.47 -13.08 -3.45
N GLY A 190 -18.34 -13.30 -2.46
CA GLY A 190 -19.32 -12.31 -1.94
C GLY A 190 -18.77 -11.05 -1.26
N PHE A 191 -17.46 -10.89 -1.05
CA PHE A 191 -16.89 -9.60 -0.60
C PHE A 191 -16.90 -8.53 -1.70
N LEU A 192 -17.11 -8.94 -2.96
CA LEU A 192 -17.30 -8.05 -4.11
C LEU A 192 -18.78 -7.68 -4.35
N GLN A 193 -19.70 -8.09 -3.46
CA GLN A 193 -21.15 -7.86 -3.58
C GLN A 193 -21.76 -7.14 -2.35
N GLU A 194 -21.04 -6.22 -1.72
CA GLU A 194 -21.57 -5.48 -0.56
C GLU A 194 -22.71 -4.50 -0.95
N GLU A 195 -23.96 -4.90 -0.67
CA GLU A 195 -25.12 -4.02 -0.52
C GLU A 195 -25.08 -3.29 0.84
N LEU A 196 -25.38 -1.99 0.83
CA LEU A 196 -25.48 -1.14 2.02
C LEU A 196 -26.53 -1.68 3.01
N PRO A 197 -26.20 -1.91 4.30
CA PRO A 197 -27.17 -2.39 5.27
C PRO A 197 -28.15 -1.29 5.70
N SER A 198 -29.44 -1.48 5.42
CA SER A 198 -30.54 -0.68 5.95
C SER A 198 -30.87 -1.10 7.39
N PHE A 199 -30.40 -0.36 8.39
CA PHE A 199 -30.84 -0.56 9.77
C PHE A 199 -32.20 0.11 9.98
N ILE A 200 -33.28 -0.68 9.94
CA ILE A 200 -34.49 -0.67 10.80
C ILE A 200 -35.46 -1.68 10.16
N ASP A 201 -35.56 -2.88 10.72
CA ASP A 201 -36.83 -3.62 10.74
C ASP A 201 -36.99 -4.22 12.13
N GLY A 202 -38.17 -4.02 12.69
CA GLY A 202 -38.49 -4.40 14.05
C GLY A 202 -39.90 -4.01 14.44
N THR A 203 -40.90 -4.31 13.60
CA THR A 203 -42.17 -4.93 14.02
C THR A 203 -43.01 -5.28 12.79
N LYS A 204 -43.01 -6.56 12.39
CA LYS A 204 -44.12 -7.14 11.64
C LYS A 204 -45.33 -7.27 12.56
N THR A 205 -46.43 -6.64 12.18
CA THR A 205 -47.77 -7.15 12.53
C THR A 205 -48.67 -6.90 11.33
N GLU A 206 -48.86 -7.98 10.58
CA GLU A 206 -50.03 -8.42 9.83
C GLU A 206 -51.05 -7.35 9.38
N ALA A 207 -51.18 -7.18 8.06
CA ALA A 207 -52.38 -6.64 7.42
C ALA A 207 -53.51 -7.69 7.45
N PRO A 208 -54.81 -7.30 7.42
CA PRO A 208 -55.39 -7.07 6.08
C PRO A 208 -56.54 -6.03 5.98
N ALA A 209 -56.68 -5.55 4.73
CA ALA A 209 -57.91 -5.22 3.98
C ALA A 209 -58.83 -4.02 4.35
N VAL A 210 -58.63 -2.94 3.59
CA VAL A 210 -59.59 -2.11 2.80
C VAL A 210 -61.06 -2.05 3.23
N LYS A 211 -61.57 -0.83 3.47
CA LYS A 211 -62.89 -0.37 2.95
C LYS A 211 -62.89 1.13 2.61
N GLU A 212 -63.34 1.42 1.40
CA GLU A 212 -63.92 2.70 0.95
C GLU A 212 -64.93 3.26 1.95
N ALA A 213 -64.96 4.59 2.09
CA ALA A 213 -66.21 5.35 2.15
C ALA A 213 -65.93 6.82 1.83
N ALA A 214 -66.44 7.26 0.68
CA ALA A 214 -66.75 8.65 0.44
C ALA A 214 -67.96 9.07 1.30
N SER A 215 -67.92 10.27 1.85
CA SER A 215 -69.07 11.10 2.22
C SER A 215 -68.61 12.54 2.30
#